data_AF-A0AAV5YHC5-F1
#
_entry.id   AF-A0AAV5YHC5-F1
#
_cell.length_a   1.000
_cell.length_b   1.000
_cell.length_c   1.000
_cell.angle_alpha   90.00
_cell.angle_beta   90.00
_cell.angle_gamma   90.00
#
_symmetry.space_group_name_H-M   'P 1'
#
loop_
_entity.id
_entity.type
_entity.pdbx_description
1 polymer ?
#
loop_
_entity_poly.entity_id
_entity_poly.type
_entity_poly.pdbx_seq_one_letter_code
_entity_poly.pdbx_strand_id
1 'polypeptide(L)'
;MRRAFREARLDGLRLAFTDCLGPCSEANVIFLYSHGRPFWLRRINTVEQFETFLGWASETASGGPTPLPPTLAPHAFAWTGGGPGPVPPIAD
;
A
#
# COMPACT_ATOMS: atom_id res chain seq x y z
N MET A 1 11.86 -1.83 6.54
CA MET A 1 10.72 -2.49 5.87
C MET A 1 10.80 -4.02 5.86
N ARG A 2 11.75 -4.69 5.18
CA ARG A 2 11.85 -6.18 5.18
C ARG A 2 11.84 -6.80 6.58
N ARG A 3 12.62 -6.21 7.50
CA ARG A 3 12.68 -6.63 8.90
C ARG A 3 11.32 -6.49 9.59
N ALA A 4 10.72 -5.30 9.54
CA ALA A 4 9.39 -5.03 10.11
C ALA A 4 8.30 -5.99 9.60
N PHE A 5 8.30 -6.33 8.29
CA PHE A 5 7.36 -7.32 7.76
C PHE A 5 7.53 -8.72 8.38
N ARG A 6 8.78 -9.19 8.52
CA ARG A 6 9.05 -10.48 9.16
C ARG A 6 8.68 -10.48 10.64
N GLU A 7 8.91 -9.37 11.34
CA GLU A 7 8.59 -9.21 12.75
C GLU A 7 7.08 -9.15 12.99
N ALA A 8 6.31 -8.59 12.06
CA ALA A 8 4.86 -8.51 12.13
C ALA A 8 4.15 -9.88 12.04
N ARG A 9 4.79 -10.91 11.47
CA ARG A 9 4.27 -12.29 11.36
C ARG A 9 2.84 -12.35 10.80
N LEU A 10 2.58 -11.61 9.72
CA LEU A 10 1.25 -11.51 9.12
C LEU A 10 0.90 -12.76 8.32
N ASP A 11 -0.13 -13.48 8.75
CA ASP A 11 -0.70 -14.59 7.98
C ASP A 11 -1.52 -14.07 6.79
N GLY A 12 -1.48 -14.80 5.67
CA GLY A 12 -2.25 -14.46 4.47
C GLY A 12 -1.67 -13.33 3.61
N LEU A 13 -0.57 -12.69 4.02
CA LEU A 13 0.12 -11.65 3.25
C LEU A 13 1.46 -12.12 2.72
N ARG A 14 1.80 -11.70 1.50
CA ARG A 14 3.12 -11.90 0.89
C ARG A 14 3.72 -10.55 0.52
N LEU A 15 5.01 -10.38 0.82
CA LEU A 15 5.76 -9.18 0.47
C LEU A 15 6.73 -9.46 -0.67
N ALA A 16 6.63 -8.69 -1.73
CA ALA A 16 7.61 -8.64 -2.82
C ALA A 16 8.18 -7.22 -2.92
N PHE A 17 9.47 -7.12 -3.23
CA PHE A 17 10.10 -5.86 -3.62
C PHE A 17 10.38 -5.95 -5.11
N THR A 18 9.90 -4.95 -5.84
CA THR A 18 10.03 -4.83 -7.28
C THR A 18 10.62 -3.45 -7.60
N ASP A 19 11.27 -3.32 -8.74
CA ASP A 19 11.89 -2.04 -9.13
C ASP A 19 10.83 -0.98 -9.45
N CYS A 20 10.07 -1.15 -10.54
CA CYS A 20 9.06 -0.19 -10.96
C CYS A 20 7.67 -0.83 -11.07
N LEU A 21 6.67 -0.15 -10.51
CA LEU A 21 5.25 -0.53 -10.58
C LEU A 21 4.46 0.31 -11.62
N GLY A 22 5.13 1.19 -12.37
CA GLY A 22 4.52 2.04 -13.39
C GLY A 22 4.45 3.54 -13.05
N PRO A 23 3.92 3.98 -11.89
CA PRO A 23 3.79 5.41 -11.59
C PRO A 23 5.15 5.95 -11.13
N CYS A 24 6.09 6.13 -12.06
CA CYS A 24 7.48 6.52 -11.77
C CYS A 24 7.60 7.88 -11.07
N SER A 25 6.62 8.77 -11.25
CA SER A 25 6.53 10.05 -10.54
C SER A 25 6.21 9.87 -9.04
N GLU A 26 5.69 8.70 -8.66
CA GLU A 26 5.39 8.33 -7.29
C GLU A 26 6.49 7.42 -6.73
N ALA A 27 7.28 7.96 -5.81
CA ALA A 27 8.36 7.22 -5.15
C ALA A 27 7.84 6.32 -4.03
N ASN A 28 8.55 5.22 -3.74
CA ASN A 28 8.28 4.29 -2.65
C ASN A 28 6.81 3.84 -2.61
N VAL A 29 6.39 3.22 -3.71
CA VAL A 29 5.01 2.77 -3.91
C VAL A 29 4.80 1.40 -3.30
N ILE A 30 3.70 1.26 -2.57
CA ILE A 30 3.15 -0.01 -2.13
C ILE A 30 1.87 -0.27 -2.89
N PHE A 31 1.78 -1.47 -3.46
CA PHE A 31 0.57 -1.99 -4.08
C PHE A 31 0.01 -3.14 -3.23
N LEU A 32 -1.27 -3.04 -2.88
CA LEU A 32 -2.04 -4.11 -2.25
C LEU A 32 -3.29 -4.39 -3.08
N TYR A 33 -3.48 -5.63 -3.50
CA TYR A 33 -4.74 -6.09 -4.06
C TYR A 33 -5.50 -6.87 -3.00
N SER A 34 -6.68 -6.39 -2.59
CA SER A 34 -7.46 -7.03 -1.55
C SER A 34 -8.96 -6.90 -1.84
N HIS A 35 -9.70 -8.00 -1.66
CA HIS A 35 -11.15 -8.06 -1.88
C HIS A 35 -11.61 -7.47 -3.22
N GLY A 36 -10.88 -7.78 -4.30
CA GLY A 36 -11.20 -7.29 -5.64
C GLY A 36 -10.88 -5.81 -5.89
N ARG A 37 -10.17 -5.15 -4.96
CA ARG A 37 -9.88 -3.72 -5.01
C ARG A 37 -8.38 -3.47 -4.93
N PRO A 38 -7.82 -2.66 -5.85
CA PRO A 38 -6.44 -2.22 -5.73
C PRO A 38 -6.33 -1.04 -4.76
N PHE A 39 -5.25 -1.05 -3.98
CA PHE A 39 -4.81 0.04 -3.14
C PHE A 39 -3.38 0.41 -3.51
N TRP A 40 -3.18 1.68 -3.80
CA TRP A 40 -1.89 2.25 -4.16
C TRP A 40 -1.53 3.31 -3.13
N LEU A 41 -0.37 3.14 -2.50
CA LEU A 41 0.17 4.07 -1.52
C LEU A 41 1.53 4.57 -1.98
N ARG A 42 1.71 5.88 -2.05
CA ARG A 42 2.98 6.53 -2.43
C ARG A 42 3.70 7.08 -1.20
N ARG A 43 5.00 7.31 -1.35
CA ARG A 43 5.83 8.03 -0.35
C ARG A 43 5.74 7.39 1.03
N ILE A 44 5.65 6.06 1.09
CA ILE A 44 5.81 5.30 2.33
C ILE A 44 7.30 5.21 2.58
N ASN A 45 7.84 6.21 3.26
CA ASN A 45 9.27 6.47 3.38
C ASN A 45 9.84 6.06 4.74
N THR A 46 8.97 5.87 5.74
CA THR A 46 9.40 5.52 7.11
C THR A 46 8.95 4.12 7.51
N VAL A 47 9.59 3.57 8.54
CA VAL A 47 9.21 2.25 9.08
C VAL A 47 7.85 2.33 9.75
N GLU A 48 7.55 3.42 10.44
CA GLU A 48 6.29 3.65 11.15
C GLU A 48 5.10 3.74 10.19
N GLN A 49 5.29 4.41 9.04
CA GLN A 49 4.28 4.42 7.96
C GLN A 49 4.06 3.01 7.41
N PHE A 50 5.13 2.25 7.23
CA PHE A 50 5.05 0.87 6.74
C PHE A 50 4.36 -0.04 7.76
N GLU A 51 4.67 0.07 9.05
CA GLU A 51 4.03 -0.68 10.14
C GLU A 51 2.53 -0.35 10.24
N THR A 52 2.17 0.93 10.09
CA THR A 52 0.77 1.37 10.00
C THR A 52 0.05 0.68 8.84
N PHE A 53 0.67 0.65 7.66
CA PHE A 53 0.15 -0.09 6.51
C PHE A 53 0.01 -1.59 6.80
N LEU A 54 1.01 -2.21 7.43
CA LEU A 54 0.99 -3.64 7.76
C LEU A 54 -0.15 -4.00 8.71
N GLY A 55 -0.40 -3.20 9.75
CA GLY A 55 -1.53 -3.39 10.66
C GLY A 55 -2.86 -3.38 9.91
N TRP A 56 -3.09 -2.33 9.11
CA TRP A 56 -4.31 -2.22 8.30
C TRP A 56 -4.45 -3.33 7.25
N ALA A 57 -3.36 -3.71 6.57
CA ALA A 57 -3.37 -4.78 5.57
C ALA A 57 -3.71 -6.13 6.22
N SER A 58 -3.21 -6.39 7.44
CA SER A 58 -3.52 -7.60 8.21
C SER A 58 -4.99 -7.68 8.60
N GLU A 59 -5.56 -6.58 9.11
CA GLU A 59 -6.99 -6.49 9.43
C GLU A 59 -7.84 -6.78 8.19
N THR A 60 -7.46 -6.18 7.06
CA THR A 60 -8.17 -6.39 5.79
C THR A 60 -8.06 -7.84 5.31
N ALA A 61 -6.90 -8.47 5.46
CA ALA A 61 -6.68 -9.87 5.06
C ALA A 61 -7.49 -10.85 5.93
N SER A 62 -7.69 -10.53 7.21
CA SER A 62 -8.31 -11.44 8.19
C SER A 62 -9.80 -11.22 8.38
N GLY A 63 -10.29 -9.98 8.22
CA GLY A 63 -11.63 -9.54 8.64
C GLY A 63 -12.54 -9.02 7.53
N GLY A 64 -12.06 -8.95 6.28
CA GLY A 64 -12.82 -8.39 5.15
C GLY A 64 -12.44 -6.94 4.82
N PRO A 65 -13.19 -6.25 3.94
CA PRO A 65 -12.85 -4.89 3.52
C PRO A 65 -12.89 -3.89 4.69
N THR A 66 -11.73 -3.32 5.05
CA THR A 66 -11.58 -2.26 6.05
C THR A 66 -11.30 -0.92 5.37
N PRO A 67 -11.90 0.21 5.80
CA PRO A 67 -11.57 1.53 5.26
C PRO A 67 -10.08 1.86 5.43
N LEU A 68 -9.52 2.64 4.50
CA LEU A 68 -8.13 3.07 4.59
C LEU A 68 -7.97 4.03 5.80
N PRO A 69 -6.97 3.81 6.68
CA PRO A 69 -6.73 4.68 7.83
C PRO A 69 -6.50 6.14 7.40
N PRO A 70 -6.98 7.13 8.18
CA PRO A 70 -6.76 8.55 7.90
C PRO A 70 -5.28 8.93 7.76
N THR A 71 -4.40 8.23 8.48
CA THR A 71 -2.94 8.42 8.41
C THR A 71 -2.33 7.97 7.09
N LEU A 72 -2.98 7.03 6.38
CA LEU A 72 -2.56 6.55 5.06
C LEU A 72 -3.28 7.27 3.92
N ALA A 73 -4.39 7.96 4.19
CA ALA A 73 -5.17 8.66 3.15
C ALA A 73 -4.36 9.68 2.33
N PRO A 74 -3.44 10.49 2.89
CA PRO A 74 -2.60 11.41 2.09
C PRO A 74 -1.66 10.69 1.10
N HIS A 75 -1.36 9.42 1.40
CA HIS A 75 -0.51 8.55 0.59
C HIS A 75 -1.31 7.81 -0.48
N ALA A 76 -2.64 7.83 -0.43
CA ALA A 76 -3.49 7.12 -1.37
C ALA A 76 -3.55 7.83 -2.72
N PHE A 77 -3.53 7.04 -3.79
CA PHE A 77 -3.75 7.51 -5.14
C PHE A 77 -4.45 6.45 -6.00
N ALA A 78 -5.02 6.89 -7.12
CA ALA A 78 -5.61 6.00 -8.12
C ALA A 78 -4.59 5.74 -9.24
N TRP A 79 -4.37 4.48 -9.58
CA TRP A 79 -3.54 4.08 -10.72
C TRP A 79 -4.21 2.95 -11.50
N THR A 80 -3.47 2.18 -12.30
CA THR A 80 -4.00 1.04 -13.05
C THR A 80 -4.92 0.17 -12.20
N GLY A 81 -6.16 -0.01 -12.66
CA GLY A 81 -7.22 -0.76 -11.95
C GLY A 81 -7.99 0.04 -10.89
N GLY A 82 -7.65 1.29 -10.63
CA GLY A 82 -8.32 2.19 -9.69
C GLY A 82 -7.50 2.46 -8.42
N GLY A 83 -8.21 2.69 -7.32
CA GLY A 83 -7.62 3.03 -6.01
C GLY A 83 -8.26 4.28 -5.41
N PRO A 84 -8.21 4.47 -4.09
CA PRO A 84 -8.69 5.68 -3.45
C PRO A 84 -7.71 6.83 -3.69
N GLY A 85 -8.23 8.04 -3.92
CA GLY A 85 -7.43 9.26 -4.07
C GLY A 85 -7.26 9.74 -5.51
N PRO A 86 -6.45 10.78 -5.72
CA PRO A 86 -6.28 11.39 -7.04
C PRO A 86 -5.46 10.49 -7.98
N VAL A 87 -5.67 10.65 -9.29
CA VAL A 87 -4.76 10.10 -10.31
C VAL A 87 -3.46 10.93 -10.29
N PRO A 88 -2.27 10.30 -10.21
CA PRO A 88 -1.01 11.02 -10.20
C PRO A 88 -0.76 11.65 -11.58
N PRO A 89 0.02 12.74 -11.66
CA PRO A 89 0.43 13.28 -12.94
C PRO A 89 1.20 12.19 -13.71
N ILE A 90 0.76 11.93 -14.94
CA ILE A 90 1.51 11.12 -15.90
C ILE A 90 2.75 11.95 -16.23
N ALA A 91 3.93 11.44 -15.91
CA ALA A 91 5.17 12.06 -16.37
C ALA A 91 5.28 11.77 -17.87
N ASP A 92 5.31 12.84 -18.68
CA ASP A 92 5.65 12.79 -20.11
C ASP A 92 7.08 12.30 -20.34
#